data_AF-A0A1D8A2A2-F1
#
_entry.id   AF-A0A1D8A2A2-F1
#
_cell.length_a   1.000
_cell.length_b   1.000
_cell.length_c   1.000
_cell.angle_alpha   90.00
_cell.angle_beta   90.00
_cell.angle_gamma   90.00
#
_symmetry.space_group_name_H-M   'P 1'
#
loop_
_entity.id
_entity.type
_entity.pdbx_description
1 polymer ?
#
loop_
_entity_poly.entity_id
_entity_poly.type
_entity_poly.pdbx_seq_one_letter_code
_entity_poly.pdbx_strand_id
1 'polypeptide(L)'
;MNKLVLTVATAALAIAGTSSVAYAAAPKAAAKSAAKPAAAAPAGGDSQAQHAMLYLKVLISGLQSDKIEEPVKGALVGCIYDNSLGKITESMDKVIAENSGKISRDNPSELLSVMAQICGYKPTAPAAGTAPAKPAPQGR
;
A
#
# COMPACT_ATOMS: atom_id res chain seq x y z
N MET A 1 -38.40 2.29 18.67
CA MET A 1 -38.05 1.31 19.71
C MET A 1 -38.84 0.03 19.45
N ASN A 2 -38.32 -0.89 18.64
CA ASN A 2 -38.93 -2.23 18.51
C ASN A 2 -37.82 -3.27 18.53
N LYS A 3 -37.72 -3.97 19.67
CA LYS A 3 -36.88 -5.13 19.89
C LYS A 3 -37.58 -6.36 19.30
N LEU A 4 -36.89 -7.13 18.47
CA LEU A 4 -37.24 -8.50 18.08
C LEU A 4 -35.92 -9.28 18.04
N VAL A 5 -35.49 -9.87 19.16
CA VAL A 5 -35.72 -11.28 19.55
C VAL A 5 -35.27 -12.29 18.48
N LEU A 6 -34.03 -12.77 18.68
CA LEU A 6 -33.57 -14.17 18.69
C LEU A 6 -34.13 -15.16 17.66
N THR A 7 -33.27 -15.77 16.84
CA THR A 7 -33.26 -17.22 16.58
C THR A 7 -31.95 -17.65 15.91
N VAL A 8 -31.26 -18.59 16.55
CA VAL A 8 -30.14 -19.36 16.00
C VAL A 8 -30.70 -20.42 15.07
N ALA A 9 -30.20 -20.51 13.84
CA ALA A 9 -30.43 -21.66 12.95
C ALA A 9 -29.11 -22.04 12.28
N THR A 10 -28.43 -23.01 12.88
CA THR A 10 -27.39 -23.82 12.25
C THR A 10 -28.01 -24.66 11.15
N ALA A 11 -27.66 -24.37 9.89
CA ALA A 11 -27.95 -25.25 8.76
C ALA A 11 -26.63 -25.84 8.24
N ALA A 12 -26.32 -27.06 8.68
CA ALA A 12 -25.31 -27.89 8.07
C ALA A 12 -25.83 -28.39 6.72
N LEU A 13 -25.28 -27.90 5.60
CA LEU A 13 -25.51 -28.51 4.29
C LEU A 13 -24.38 -29.49 3.98
N ALA A 14 -24.78 -30.76 3.96
CA ALA A 14 -24.02 -31.88 3.44
C ALA A 14 -23.85 -31.76 1.92
N ILE A 15 -22.63 -31.94 1.43
CA ILE A 15 -22.36 -32.25 0.02
C ILE A 15 -21.91 -33.70 -0.02
N ALA A 16 -22.86 -34.60 -0.31
CA ALA A 16 -22.61 -36.00 -0.57
C ALA A 16 -21.96 -36.13 -1.97
N GLY A 17 -20.65 -36.31 -2.00
CA GLY A 17 -19.94 -36.73 -3.21
C GLY A 17 -20.15 -38.22 -3.46
N THR A 18 -20.79 -38.57 -4.58
CA THR A 18 -20.78 -39.93 -5.10
C THR A 18 -19.45 -40.16 -5.82
N SER A 19 -18.67 -41.13 -5.35
CA SER A 19 -17.50 -41.64 -6.07
C SER A 19 -17.48 -43.16 -5.93
N SER A 20 -17.82 -43.84 -7.01
CA SER A 20 -17.81 -45.30 -7.11
C SER A 20 -16.46 -45.79 -7.65
N VAL A 21 -15.81 -46.62 -6.81
CA VAL A 21 -14.97 -47.79 -7.12
C VAL A 21 -13.61 -47.60 -7.83
N ALA A 22 -12.54 -47.94 -7.11
CA ALA A 22 -11.53 -48.91 -7.59
C ALA A 22 -10.69 -49.45 -6.42
N TYR A 23 -10.66 -50.78 -6.29
CA TYR A 23 -9.96 -51.59 -5.30
C TYR A 23 -8.50 -51.79 -5.73
N ALA A 24 -7.53 -51.55 -4.85
CA ALA A 24 -6.22 -52.23 -4.84
C ALA A 24 -5.47 -51.91 -3.53
N ALA A 25 -5.35 -52.91 -2.66
CA ALA A 25 -4.58 -52.83 -1.43
C ALA A 25 -3.07 -52.83 -1.73
N ALA A 26 -2.38 -51.75 -1.37
CA ALA A 26 -0.94 -51.68 -1.22
C ALA A 26 -0.64 -50.79 0.01
N PRO A 27 0.27 -51.16 0.93
CA PRO A 27 0.55 -50.36 2.11
C PRO A 27 1.43 -49.18 1.69
N LYS A 28 0.82 -48.13 1.16
CA LYS A 28 1.50 -46.85 0.97
C LYS A 28 1.53 -46.14 2.31
N ALA A 29 2.71 -46.13 2.92
CA ALA A 29 3.06 -45.21 3.99
C ALA A 29 2.49 -43.83 3.65
N ALA A 30 1.58 -43.35 4.49
CA ALA A 30 0.93 -42.08 4.32
C ALA A 30 1.98 -40.97 4.49
N ALA A 31 2.56 -40.53 3.37
CA ALA A 31 3.25 -39.26 3.31
C ALA A 31 2.18 -38.19 3.58
N LYS A 32 2.11 -37.74 4.85
CA LYS A 32 1.41 -36.52 5.23
C LYS A 32 2.05 -35.39 4.45
N SER A 33 1.40 -35.00 3.34
CA SER A 33 1.71 -33.74 2.68
C SER A 33 1.39 -32.64 3.69
N ALA A 34 2.44 -32.14 4.34
CA ALA A 34 2.35 -30.99 5.22
C ALA A 34 1.92 -29.81 4.34
N ALA A 35 0.65 -29.40 4.47
CA ALA A 35 0.19 -28.17 3.88
C ALA A 35 1.10 -27.04 4.35
N LYS A 36 1.83 -26.44 3.42
CA LYS A 36 2.64 -25.24 3.66
C LYS A 36 1.71 -24.19 4.28
N PRO A 37 2.04 -23.59 5.43
CA PRO A 37 1.22 -22.53 6.00
C PRO A 37 1.06 -21.44 4.94
N ALA A 38 -0.19 -21.15 4.59
CA ALA A 38 -0.51 -19.93 3.87
C ALA A 38 -0.02 -18.79 4.76
N ALA A 39 0.88 -17.95 4.23
CA ALA A 39 1.34 -16.77 4.94
C ALA A 39 0.10 -15.97 5.36
N ALA A 40 -0.08 -15.79 6.66
CA ALA A 40 -1.16 -14.99 7.19
C ALA A 40 -1.07 -13.60 6.54
N ALA A 41 -2.16 -13.18 5.89
CA ALA A 41 -2.30 -11.78 5.53
C ALA A 41 -2.11 -10.97 6.82
N PRO A 42 -1.29 -9.90 6.83
CA PRO A 42 -1.13 -9.09 8.03
C PRO A 42 -2.53 -8.64 8.45
N ALA A 43 -2.94 -9.06 9.64
CA ALA A 43 -4.15 -8.56 10.25
C ALA A 43 -3.90 -7.08 10.55
N GLY A 44 -4.25 -6.23 9.59
CA GLY A 44 -4.32 -4.80 9.82
C GLY A 44 -5.28 -4.55 10.96
N GLY A 45 -4.76 -4.21 12.13
CA GLY A 45 -5.59 -3.69 13.22
C GLY A 45 -6.27 -2.39 12.81
N ASP A 46 -7.21 -1.90 13.63
CA ASP A 46 -7.92 -0.64 13.38
C ASP A 46 -6.99 0.55 13.03
N SER A 47 -5.76 0.54 13.54
CA SER A 47 -4.73 1.53 13.23
C SER A 47 -4.25 1.50 11.77
N GLN A 48 -4.12 0.33 11.15
CA GLN A 48 -3.66 0.23 9.75
C GLN A 48 -4.72 0.78 8.79
N ALA A 49 -6.00 0.50 9.05
CA ALA A 49 -7.10 1.05 8.26
C ALA A 49 -7.17 2.58 8.40
N GLN A 50 -6.97 3.11 9.62
CA GLN A 50 -6.91 4.55 9.86
C GLN A 50 -5.75 5.22 9.13
N HIS A 51 -4.56 4.62 9.16
CA HIS A 51 -3.40 5.10 8.42
C HIS A 51 -3.62 5.06 6.90
N ALA A 52 -4.20 3.98 6.39
CA ALA A 52 -4.53 3.87 4.98
C ALA A 52 -5.49 4.97 4.52
N MET A 53 -6.52 5.25 5.31
CA MET A 53 -7.46 6.35 5.04
C MET A 53 -6.79 7.73 5.12
N LEU A 54 -5.91 7.93 6.10
CA LEU A 54 -5.12 9.16 6.22
C LEU A 54 -4.24 9.37 4.98
N TYR A 55 -3.47 8.37 4.57
CA TYR A 55 -2.57 8.47 3.43
C TYR A 55 -3.33 8.61 2.10
N LEU A 56 -4.45 7.91 1.96
CA LEU A 56 -5.34 8.08 0.81
C LEU A 56 -5.90 9.51 0.74
N LYS A 57 -6.28 10.12 1.87
CA LYS A 57 -6.73 11.51 1.90
C LYS A 57 -5.63 12.48 1.45
N VAL A 58 -4.41 12.29 1.94
CA VAL A 58 -3.24 13.10 1.56
C VAL A 58 -2.97 12.98 0.06
N LEU A 59 -3.06 11.77 -0.48
CA LEU A 59 -2.87 11.45 -1.88
C LEU A 59 -3.87 12.16 -2.77
N ILE A 60 -5.16 12.04 -2.47
CA ILE A 60 -6.23 12.72 -3.20
C ILE A 60 -6.03 14.24 -3.13
N SER A 61 -5.65 14.76 -1.97
CA SER A 61 -5.39 16.20 -1.79
C SER A 61 -4.20 16.67 -2.63
N GLY A 62 -3.14 15.85 -2.75
CA GLY A 62 -2.00 16.13 -3.63
C GLY A 62 -2.38 16.14 -5.11
N LEU A 63 -3.21 15.19 -5.54
CA LEU A 63 -3.69 15.09 -6.92
C LEU A 63 -4.59 16.27 -7.31
N GLN A 64 -5.42 16.75 -6.37
CA GLN A 64 -6.32 17.88 -6.57
C GLN A 64 -5.63 19.25 -6.42
N SER A 65 -4.38 19.29 -5.94
CA SER A 65 -3.67 20.54 -5.68
C SER A 65 -3.01 21.08 -6.95
N ASP A 66 -3.23 22.37 -7.23
CA ASP A 66 -2.52 23.11 -8.29
C ASP A 66 -1.05 23.40 -7.92
N LYS A 67 -0.67 23.19 -6.65
CA LYS A 67 0.69 23.42 -6.17
C LYS A 67 1.63 22.23 -6.38
N ILE A 68 1.09 21.10 -6.82
CA ILE A 68 1.86 19.88 -7.07
C ILE A 68 2.10 19.76 -8.56
N GLU A 69 3.36 19.62 -8.95
CA GLU A 69 3.75 19.51 -10.34
C GLU A 69 3.19 18.21 -10.96
N GLU A 70 2.79 18.28 -12.23
CA GLU A 70 2.21 17.14 -12.96
C GLU A 70 3.06 15.85 -12.90
N PRO A 71 4.42 15.89 -12.96
CA PRO A 71 5.23 14.67 -12.81
C PRO A 71 5.05 13.99 -11.46
N VAL A 72 4.85 14.76 -10.38
CA VAL A 72 4.59 14.22 -9.04
C VAL A 72 3.22 13.55 -9.03
N LYS A 73 2.18 14.21 -9.58
CA LYS A 73 0.84 13.62 -9.67
C LYS A 73 0.84 12.33 -10.50
N GLY A 74 1.58 12.31 -11.61
CA GLY A 74 1.76 11.12 -12.44
C GLY A 74 2.38 9.96 -11.65
N ALA A 75 3.45 10.21 -10.88
CA ALA A 75 4.05 9.21 -10.00
C ALA A 75 3.06 8.71 -8.94
N LEU A 76 2.30 9.61 -8.32
CA LEU A 76 1.30 9.27 -7.30
C LEU A 76 0.17 8.39 -7.87
N VAL A 77 -0.37 8.71 -9.05
CA VAL A 77 -1.41 7.89 -9.69
C VAL A 77 -0.86 6.54 -10.12
N GLY A 78 0.31 6.50 -10.76
CA GLY A 78 0.95 5.24 -11.17
C GLY A 78 1.19 4.32 -9.98
N CYS A 79 1.69 4.88 -8.88
CA CYS A 79 1.94 4.15 -7.65
C CYS A 79 0.70 3.45 -7.06
N ILE A 80 -0.48 4.09 -7.07
CA ILE A 80 -1.74 3.47 -6.64
C ILE A 80 -2.17 2.35 -7.59
N TYR A 81 -1.92 2.52 -8.89
CA TYR A 81 -2.27 1.50 -9.88
C TYR A 81 -1.37 0.26 -9.76
N ASP A 82 -0.10 0.46 -9.48
CA ASP A 82 0.90 -0.61 -9.39
C ASP A 82 0.94 -1.30 -8.02
N ASN A 83 0.39 -0.67 -6.97
CA ASN A 83 0.47 -1.18 -5.59
C ASN A 83 -0.88 -1.12 -4.88
N SER A 84 -1.14 -2.09 -4.00
CA SER A 84 -2.30 -1.98 -3.10
C SER A 84 -2.09 -0.86 -2.08
N LEU A 85 -3.17 -0.18 -1.68
CA LEU A 85 -3.12 0.83 -0.62
C LEU A 85 -2.54 0.28 0.69
N GLY A 86 -2.76 -1.00 0.98
CA GLY A 86 -2.12 -1.67 2.12
C GLY A 86 -0.61 -1.69 2.03
N LYS A 87 -0.04 -1.97 0.84
CA LYS A 87 1.42 -1.97 0.61
C LYS A 87 2.03 -0.57 0.68
N ILE A 88 1.31 0.42 0.17
CA ILE A 88 1.71 1.83 0.30
C ILE A 88 1.70 2.24 1.78
N THR A 89 0.67 1.86 2.52
CA THR A 89 0.54 2.14 3.96
C THR A 89 1.66 1.49 4.77
N GLU A 90 1.97 0.22 4.52
CA GLU A 90 3.11 -0.47 5.15
C GLU A 90 4.43 0.25 4.88
N SER A 91 4.65 0.71 3.64
CA SER A 91 5.86 1.43 3.25
C SER A 91 5.94 2.79 3.92
N MET A 92 4.83 3.52 4.00
CA MET A 92 4.72 4.80 4.70
C MET A 92 5.02 4.63 6.20
N ASP A 93 4.39 3.65 6.84
CA ASP A 93 4.58 3.37 8.26
C ASP A 93 6.03 2.99 8.56
N LYS A 94 6.66 2.18 7.70
CA LYS A 94 8.08 1.82 7.80
C LYS A 94 8.97 3.06 7.75
N VAL A 95 8.79 3.93 6.76
CA VAL A 95 9.63 5.13 6.62
C VAL A 95 9.45 6.08 7.82
N ILE A 96 8.22 6.24 8.32
CA ILE A 96 7.95 7.07 9.49
C ILE A 96 8.59 6.49 10.74
N ALA A 97 8.49 5.17 10.95
CA ALA A 97 9.12 4.50 12.09
C ALA A 97 10.65 4.65 12.06
N GLU A 98 11.27 4.45 10.89
CA GLU A 98 12.72 4.61 10.66
C GLU A 98 13.20 6.07 10.82
N ASN A 99 12.28 7.05 10.74
CA ASN A 99 12.57 8.48 10.87
C ASN A 99 11.76 9.13 12.00
N SER A 100 11.59 8.41 13.11
CA SER A 100 10.85 8.88 14.28
C SER A 100 11.32 10.26 14.73
N GLY A 101 10.38 11.19 14.90
CA GLY A 101 10.64 12.58 15.29
C GLY A 101 11.01 13.53 14.14
N LYS A 102 11.19 13.03 12.91
CA LYS A 102 11.45 13.85 11.70
C LYS A 102 10.25 13.93 10.76
N ILE A 103 9.38 12.92 10.77
CA ILE A 103 8.20 12.83 9.93
C ILE A 103 6.97 12.75 10.85
N SER A 104 6.10 13.75 10.77
CA SER A 104 4.85 13.79 11.52
C SER A 104 3.69 13.31 10.67
N ARG A 105 2.84 12.42 11.24
CA ARG A 105 1.57 12.00 10.61
C ARG A 105 0.54 13.13 10.57
N ASP A 106 0.75 14.19 11.34
CA ASP A 106 -0.13 15.37 11.37
C ASP A 106 0.27 16.41 10.31
N ASN A 107 1.40 16.21 9.62
CA ASN A 107 1.87 17.12 8.58
C ASN A 107 1.61 16.55 7.18
N PRO A 108 0.54 16.95 6.48
CA PRO A 108 0.17 16.38 5.19
C PRO A 108 1.22 16.66 4.10
N SER A 109 1.97 17.77 4.20
CA SER A 109 3.04 18.08 3.24
C SER A 109 4.23 17.13 3.39
N GLU A 110 4.59 16.76 4.61
CA GLU A 110 5.63 15.75 4.87
C GLU A 110 5.18 14.38 4.39
N LEU A 111 3.95 13.98 4.73
CA LEU A 111 3.38 12.72 4.27
C LEU A 111 3.34 12.63 2.75
N LEU A 112 2.93 13.70 2.06
CA LEU A 112 2.88 13.74 0.60
C LEU A 112 4.28 13.62 -0.01
N SER A 113 5.27 14.31 0.55
CA SER A 113 6.67 14.22 0.11
C SER A 113 7.20 12.79 0.22
N VAL A 114 6.98 12.16 1.37
CA VAL A 114 7.43 10.78 1.61
C VAL A 114 6.69 9.80 0.69
N MET A 115 5.38 9.98 0.51
CA MET A 115 4.60 9.16 -0.42
C MET A 115 5.11 9.29 -1.85
N ALA A 116 5.41 10.51 -2.32
CA ALA A 116 5.99 10.71 -3.64
C ALA A 116 7.32 9.97 -3.79
N GLN A 117 8.20 9.99 -2.78
CA GLN A 117 9.45 9.23 -2.78
C GLN A 117 9.23 7.72 -2.88
N ILE A 118 8.31 7.17 -2.07
CA ILE A 118 7.96 5.73 -2.11
C ILE A 118 7.38 5.36 -3.48
N CYS A 119 6.62 6.27 -4.07
CA CYS A 119 6.05 6.16 -5.40
C CYS A 119 7.07 6.40 -6.54
N GLY A 120 8.36 6.47 -6.22
CA GLY A 120 9.44 6.54 -7.20
C GLY A 120 9.68 7.94 -7.79
N TYR A 121 9.01 8.98 -7.28
CA TYR A 121 9.32 10.35 -7.69
C TYR A 121 10.70 10.74 -7.18
N LYS A 122 11.64 10.86 -8.11
CA LYS A 122 12.93 11.50 -7.85
C LYS A 122 12.85 12.94 -8.34
N PRO A 123 12.87 13.94 -7.44
CA PRO A 123 13.01 15.31 -7.89
C PRO A 123 14.29 15.41 -8.70
N THR A 124 14.18 15.87 -9.95
CA THR A 124 15.39 16.31 -10.64
C THR A 124 15.91 17.48 -9.83
N ALA A 125 17.11 17.36 -9.28
CA ALA A 125 17.79 18.53 -8.76
C ALA A 125 17.78 19.57 -9.90
N PRO A 126 17.51 20.86 -9.62
CA PRO A 126 17.81 21.90 -10.60
C PRO A 126 19.24 21.66 -11.05
N ALA A 127 19.46 21.52 -12.36
CA ALA A 127 20.79 21.29 -12.89
C ALA A 127 21.74 22.31 -12.28
N ALA A 128 22.69 21.84 -11.47
CA ALA A 128 23.72 22.70 -10.94
C ALA A 128 24.52 23.21 -12.14
N GLY A 129 24.36 24.50 -12.46
CA GLY A 129 25.24 25.21 -13.37
C GLY A 129 24.76 25.36 -14.82
N THR A 130 23.81 26.25 -15.04
CA THR A 130 24.04 27.30 -16.04
C THR A 130 24.12 28.62 -15.30
N ALA A 131 25.30 28.93 -14.77
CA ALA A 131 25.62 30.30 -14.40
C ALA A 131 25.39 31.18 -15.64
N PRO A 132 24.74 32.35 -15.53
CA PRO A 132 24.62 33.28 -16.64
C PRO A 132 26.04 33.58 -17.16
N ALA A 133 26.27 33.35 -18.45
CA ALA A 133 27.52 33.75 -19.09
C ALA A 133 27.70 35.26 -18.87
N LYS A 134 28.71 35.63 -18.07
CA LYS A 134 29.13 37.02 -17.87
C LYS A 134 29.43 37.62 -19.26
N PRO A 135 28.82 38.74 -19.66
CA PRO A 135 29.18 39.39 -20.92
C PRO A 135 30.66 39.75 -20.90
N ALA A 136 31.39 39.35 -21.94
CA ALA A 136 32.79 39.73 -22.12
C ALA A 136 32.87 41.27 -22.27
N PRO A 137 33.84 41.94 -21.61
CA PRO A 137 34.02 43.38 -21.77
C PRO A 137 34.48 43.68 -23.20
N GLN A 138 33.67 44.44 -23.94
CA GLN A 138 34.06 45.02 -25.22
C GLN A 138 35.10 46.12 -24.95
N GLY A 139 36.34 45.85 -25.34
CA GLY A 139 37.45 46.80 -25.23
C GLY A 139 37.23 48.05 -26.08
N ARG A 140 37.72 49.19 -25.57
CA ARG A 140 38.04 50.40 -26.35
C ARG A 140 39.51 50.37 -26.74
#